data_AF-A0A6L3Z9E4-F1
#
_entry.id   AF-A0A6L3Z9E4-F1
#
_cell.length_a   1.000
_cell.length_b   1.000
_cell.length_c   1.000
_cell.angle_alpha   90.00
_cell.angle_beta   90.00
_cell.angle_gamma   90.00
#
_symmetry.space_group_name_H-M   'P 1'
#
loop_
_entity.id
_entity.type
_entity.pdbx_description
1 polymer ?
#
loop_
_entity_poly.entity_id
_entity_poly.type
_entity_poly.pdbx_seq_one_letter_code
_entity_poly.pdbx_strand_id
1 'polypeptide(L)'
;MSRRIEIPSANLRNIDQFDEEPGDDIVADIKRHIKETSNPCSWWGHSHTPPPVDAVVVYLDEFDVPAPKSVKAIAACPCCSPNHAKYKSRGKIAWFPNEKVIRLLGPICFKAINAQRHEEAWIDLQRRKKVRQEIEIIRDFWQHIPTMIKAIEHVLPIASDLDRFMFDLNRVFDEAPSERMPRHVMDGVLKVSVIFNAPFIKPDGSISTRQQERFEQFGRLDGYSMLDRSGKPTAEKLTKMLIGLDSIAKKLEATSNVADLDEHERHRISIKLPECKETLLSIVKELASRQRFLVSNDIQLLDRWGRHHGAPVSLGITRERSDVSVTLKPRRGAEIHKVVVIGRNATGNLPDLVLAT
;
A
#
# COMPACT_ATOMS: atom_id res chain seq x y z
N MET A 1 33.09 -32.49 -8.04
CA MET A 1 33.23 -32.97 -6.65
C MET A 1 33.10 -31.78 -5.72
N SER A 2 32.26 -31.85 -4.68
CA SER A 2 32.13 -30.73 -3.73
C SER A 2 33.37 -30.68 -2.83
N ARG A 3 33.98 -29.50 -2.68
CA ARG A 3 35.14 -29.29 -1.80
C ARG A 3 34.74 -29.68 -0.38
N ARG A 4 35.59 -30.47 0.28
CA ARG A 4 35.43 -30.79 1.70
C ARG A 4 35.55 -29.50 2.51
N ILE A 5 34.60 -29.25 3.40
CA ILE A 5 34.62 -28.10 4.32
C ILE A 5 35.31 -28.56 5.60
N GLU A 6 36.29 -27.78 6.04
CA GLU A 6 36.97 -28.02 7.32
C GLU A 6 36.13 -27.46 8.46
N ILE A 7 35.82 -28.32 9.42
CA ILE A 7 35.11 -27.97 10.63
C ILE A 7 36.14 -27.82 11.75
N PRO A 8 36.14 -26.72 12.53
CA PRO A 8 37.03 -26.57 13.67
C PRO A 8 36.89 -27.76 14.62
N SER A 9 38.01 -28.30 15.09
CA SER A 9 38.04 -29.48 15.98
C SER A 9 37.23 -29.26 17.26
N ALA A 10 37.22 -28.04 17.80
CA ALA A 10 36.41 -27.66 18.95
C ALA A 10 34.91 -27.85 18.73
N ASN A 11 34.44 -27.74 17.48
CA ASN A 11 33.03 -27.83 17.12
C ASN A 11 32.62 -29.27 16.77
N LEU A 12 33.54 -30.25 16.74
CA LEU A 12 33.23 -31.67 16.50
C LEU A 12 32.69 -32.40 17.75
N ARG A 13 32.47 -31.67 18.85
CA ARG A 13 31.83 -32.14 20.08
C ARG A 13 30.61 -31.27 20.40
N ASN A 14 29.79 -31.72 21.34
CA ASN A 14 28.73 -30.89 21.91
C ASN A 14 29.38 -29.75 22.73
N ILE A 15 28.91 -28.52 22.51
CA ILE A 15 29.27 -27.30 23.24
C ILE A 15 28.04 -26.91 24.08
N ASP A 16 27.91 -27.53 25.24
CA ASP A 16 26.74 -27.60 26.12
C ASP A 16 26.65 -26.43 27.11
N GLN A 17 26.72 -25.21 26.58
CA GLN A 17 26.82 -23.97 27.39
C GLN A 17 25.52 -23.16 27.46
N PHE A 18 24.43 -23.63 26.86
CA PHE A 18 23.16 -22.89 26.78
C PHE A 18 22.08 -23.59 27.62
N ASP A 19 22.13 -23.34 28.94
CA ASP A 19 21.20 -23.90 29.93
C ASP A 19 19.74 -23.44 29.72
N GLU A 20 19.56 -22.23 29.19
CA GLU A 20 18.28 -21.61 28.90
C GLU A 20 18.15 -21.27 27.41
N GLU A 21 16.94 -20.94 26.95
CA GLU A 21 16.72 -20.53 25.56
C GLU A 21 17.58 -19.30 25.25
N PRO A 22 18.49 -19.35 24.26
CA PRO A 22 19.37 -18.23 23.96
C PRO A 22 18.58 -16.99 23.52
N GLY A 23 18.93 -15.85 24.08
CA GLY A 23 18.31 -14.56 23.79
C GLY A 23 18.64 -13.99 22.41
N ASP A 24 18.01 -12.87 22.09
CA ASP A 24 18.22 -12.14 20.83
C ASP A 24 19.66 -11.64 20.64
N ASP A 25 20.42 -11.46 21.73
CA ASP A 25 21.84 -11.09 21.73
C ASP A 25 22.72 -12.19 21.13
N ILE A 26 22.49 -13.45 21.50
CA ILE A 26 23.18 -14.61 20.92
C ILE A 26 22.79 -14.80 19.44
N VAL A 27 21.51 -14.64 19.12
CA VAL A 27 21.04 -14.68 17.72
C VAL A 27 21.72 -13.60 16.88
N ALA A 28 21.84 -12.38 17.41
CA ALA A 28 22.52 -11.27 16.76
C ALA A 28 24.02 -11.54 16.59
N ASP A 29 24.68 -12.11 17.60
CA ASP A 29 26.10 -12.51 17.52
C ASP A 29 26.34 -13.55 16.41
N ILE A 30 25.52 -14.61 16.37
CA ILE A 30 25.57 -15.64 15.32
C ILE A 30 25.45 -15.00 13.93
N LYS A 31 24.43 -14.16 13.74
CA LYS A 31 24.17 -13.49 12.45
C LYS A 31 25.31 -12.55 12.04
N ARG A 32 25.86 -11.80 12.99
CA ARG A 32 27.03 -10.93 12.78
C ARG A 32 28.24 -11.75 12.33
N HIS A 33 28.57 -12.81 13.07
CA HIS A 33 29.68 -13.71 12.73
C HIS A 33 29.53 -14.31 11.33
N ILE A 34 28.34 -14.79 10.97
CA ILE A 34 28.09 -15.35 9.63
C ILE A 34 28.24 -14.29 8.54
N LYS A 35 27.79 -13.05 8.80
CA LYS A 35 27.91 -11.93 7.88
C LYS A 35 29.38 -11.58 7.61
N GLU A 36 30.23 -11.65 8.63
CA GLU A 36 31.64 -11.29 8.56
C GLU A 36 32.51 -12.40 7.97
N THR A 37 32.25 -13.66 8.32
CA THR A 37 33.13 -14.78 8.00
C THR A 37 32.65 -15.64 6.82
N SER A 38 31.37 -15.53 6.44
CA SER A 38 30.68 -16.47 5.53
C SER A 38 30.82 -17.94 5.94
N ASN A 39 31.17 -18.22 7.21
CA ASN A 39 31.39 -19.57 7.72
C ASN A 39 30.60 -19.80 9.02
N PRO A 40 29.36 -20.32 8.93
CA PRO A 40 28.57 -20.63 10.11
C PRO A 40 29.27 -21.63 11.04
N CYS A 41 29.97 -22.62 10.47
CA CYS A 41 30.57 -23.70 11.24
C CYS A 41 31.75 -23.27 12.11
N SER A 42 32.26 -22.05 11.96
CA SER A 42 33.31 -21.49 12.82
C SER A 42 32.80 -20.64 13.98
N TRP A 43 31.47 -20.46 14.12
CA TRP A 43 30.94 -19.75 15.27
C TRP A 43 31.21 -20.53 16.56
N TRP A 44 31.62 -19.82 17.62
CA TRP A 44 32.22 -20.39 18.83
C TRP A 44 31.30 -21.33 19.61
N GLY A 45 29.97 -21.11 19.55
CA GLY A 45 28.98 -21.96 20.23
C GLY A 45 28.32 -23.01 19.35
N HIS A 46 28.78 -23.20 18.10
CA HIS A 46 28.17 -24.14 17.16
C HIS A 46 28.64 -25.58 17.43
N SER A 47 27.72 -26.46 17.75
CA SER A 47 27.97 -27.90 17.82
C SER A 47 27.77 -28.56 16.46
N HIS A 48 28.84 -29.14 15.90
CA HIS A 48 28.84 -29.85 14.62
C HIS A 48 28.66 -31.36 14.79
N THR A 49 27.74 -31.76 15.65
CA THR A 49 27.36 -33.15 15.91
C THR A 49 25.93 -33.40 15.41
N PRO A 50 25.59 -34.59 14.89
CA PRO A 50 24.23 -34.92 14.51
C PRO A 50 23.34 -34.98 15.76
N PRO A 51 22.12 -34.37 15.75
CA PRO A 51 21.22 -34.46 16.89
C PRO A 51 20.61 -35.88 17.02
N PRO A 52 20.20 -36.30 18.23
CA PRO A 52 19.42 -37.52 18.44
C PRO A 52 18.11 -37.55 17.64
N VAL A 53 17.58 -38.75 17.37
CA VAL A 53 16.35 -38.95 16.58
C VAL A 53 15.11 -38.35 17.27
N ASP A 54 15.08 -38.44 18.59
CA ASP A 54 14.03 -37.94 19.48
C ASP A 54 14.28 -36.52 20.00
N ALA A 55 15.29 -35.83 19.47
CA ALA A 55 15.68 -34.51 19.95
C ALA A 55 14.53 -33.50 19.84
N VAL A 56 14.35 -32.72 20.92
CA VAL A 56 13.51 -31.53 20.90
C VAL A 56 14.35 -30.40 20.31
N VAL A 57 13.75 -29.62 19.41
CA VAL A 57 14.40 -28.48 18.77
C VAL A 57 13.55 -27.23 18.96
N VAL A 58 14.22 -26.11 19.18
CA VAL A 58 13.63 -24.76 19.14
C VAL A 58 14.39 -23.98 18.09
N TYR A 59 13.70 -23.43 17.08
CA TYR A 59 14.34 -22.52 16.13
C TYR A 59 14.30 -21.11 16.67
N LEU A 60 15.46 -20.50 16.86
CA LEU A 60 15.58 -19.14 17.36
C LEU A 60 15.40 -18.12 16.24
N ASP A 61 16.01 -18.38 15.07
CA ASP A 61 15.85 -17.56 13.88
C ASP A 61 16.36 -18.28 12.61
N GLU A 62 16.33 -17.57 11.50
CA GLU A 62 16.90 -17.92 10.22
C GLU A 62 18.09 -17.03 9.88
N PHE A 63 18.99 -17.54 9.05
CA PHE A 63 20.13 -16.80 8.53
C PHE A 63 20.45 -17.18 7.09
N ASP A 64 21.15 -16.28 6.40
CA ASP A 64 21.74 -16.51 5.09
C ASP A 64 23.26 -16.37 5.16
N VAL A 65 23.97 -17.18 4.39
CA VAL A 65 25.44 -17.14 4.27
C VAL A 65 25.80 -16.23 3.08
N PRO A 66 26.54 -15.12 3.30
CA PRO A 66 26.89 -14.20 2.23
C PRO A 66 27.73 -14.87 1.15
N ALA A 67 27.25 -14.81 -0.09
CA ALA A 67 27.97 -15.29 -1.26
C ALA A 67 27.31 -14.92 -2.60
N PRO A 68 28.06 -14.99 -3.73
CA PRO A 68 27.52 -14.74 -5.06
C PRO A 68 26.28 -15.58 -5.36
N LYS A 69 25.32 -15.00 -6.09
CA LYS A 69 24.05 -15.65 -6.45
C LYS A 69 24.25 -16.97 -7.23
N SER A 70 25.35 -17.13 -7.95
CA SER A 70 25.72 -18.34 -8.68
C SER A 70 25.99 -19.56 -7.79
N VAL A 71 26.36 -19.34 -6.52
CA VAL A 71 26.69 -20.42 -5.59
C VAL A 71 25.42 -20.95 -4.94
N LYS A 72 25.16 -22.26 -5.08
CA LYS A 72 23.95 -22.93 -4.56
C LYS A 72 24.03 -23.32 -3.08
N ALA A 73 25.21 -23.71 -2.61
CA ALA A 73 25.43 -24.17 -1.23
C ALA A 73 26.87 -23.89 -0.81
N ILE A 74 27.07 -23.55 0.47
CA ILE A 74 28.39 -23.13 1.00
C ILE A 74 28.66 -23.72 2.37
N ALA A 75 27.68 -23.73 3.25
CA ALA A 75 27.85 -24.20 4.61
C ALA A 75 27.58 -25.71 4.71
N ALA A 76 28.38 -26.40 5.52
CA ALA A 76 28.15 -27.79 5.88
C ALA A 76 27.01 -27.90 6.92
N CYS A 77 26.31 -29.03 6.91
CA CYS A 77 25.24 -29.27 7.88
C CYS A 77 25.59 -30.48 8.75
N PRO A 78 25.56 -30.35 10.09
CA PRO A 78 25.91 -31.46 10.98
C PRO A 78 24.92 -32.62 10.92
N CYS A 79 23.68 -32.39 10.48
CA CYS A 79 22.66 -33.43 10.37
C CYS A 79 22.89 -34.39 9.20
N CYS A 80 23.14 -33.87 7.99
CA CYS A 80 23.06 -34.68 6.77
C CYS A 80 24.34 -34.70 5.94
N SER A 81 25.24 -33.74 6.11
CA SER A 81 26.50 -33.71 5.39
C SER A 81 27.53 -32.88 6.14
N PRO A 82 28.19 -33.51 7.13
CA PRO A 82 29.04 -32.79 8.08
C PRO A 82 30.24 -32.11 7.41
N ASN A 83 30.70 -32.63 6.27
CA ASN A 83 31.92 -32.14 5.61
C ASN A 83 31.67 -31.56 4.21
N HIS A 84 30.42 -31.40 3.77
CA HIS A 84 30.12 -30.90 2.42
C HIS A 84 29.02 -29.84 2.42
N ALA A 85 29.14 -28.88 1.49
CA ALA A 85 28.21 -27.78 1.35
C ALA A 85 26.77 -28.28 1.11
N LYS A 86 25.82 -27.80 1.92
CA LYS A 86 24.40 -28.17 1.83
C LYS A 86 23.44 -27.02 1.74
N TYR A 87 23.75 -25.89 2.36
CA TYR A 87 22.86 -24.75 2.34
C TYR A 87 23.65 -23.46 2.16
N LYS A 88 22.91 -22.44 1.74
CA LYS A 88 23.38 -21.07 1.62
C LYS A 88 22.35 -20.12 2.21
N SER A 89 21.08 -20.36 1.94
CA SER A 89 20.00 -19.51 2.38
C SER A 89 18.99 -20.24 3.26
N ARG A 90 18.32 -19.48 4.12
CA ARG A 90 17.31 -19.95 5.08
C ARG A 90 17.85 -21.05 6.02
N GLY A 91 19.13 -20.93 6.41
CA GLY A 91 19.68 -21.72 7.49
C GLY A 91 18.91 -21.46 8.78
N LYS A 92 18.86 -22.44 9.70
CA LYS A 92 18.18 -22.35 10.99
C LYS A 92 19.19 -22.25 12.11
N ILE A 93 18.97 -21.31 13.03
CA ILE A 93 19.63 -21.31 14.33
C ILE A 93 18.78 -22.21 15.23
N ALA A 94 19.25 -23.43 15.47
CA ALA A 94 18.51 -24.45 16.21
C ALA A 94 19.14 -24.66 17.58
N TRP A 95 18.38 -24.39 18.64
CA TRP A 95 18.74 -24.73 20.01
C TRP A 95 18.10 -26.06 20.40
N PHE A 96 18.90 -26.91 21.05
CA PHE A 96 18.51 -28.24 21.49
C PHE A 96 18.51 -28.27 23.02
N PRO A 97 17.36 -28.01 23.68
CA PRO A 97 17.29 -27.78 25.12
C PRO A 97 17.87 -28.94 25.95
N ASN A 98 17.58 -30.20 25.56
CA ASN A 98 18.06 -31.37 26.30
C ASN A 98 19.58 -31.53 26.26
N GLU A 99 20.21 -31.04 25.18
CA GLU A 99 21.67 -31.10 24.99
C GLU A 99 22.37 -29.79 25.36
N LYS A 100 21.60 -28.71 25.59
CA LYS A 100 22.11 -27.36 25.87
C LYS A 100 23.05 -26.81 24.80
N VAL A 101 22.85 -27.22 23.54
CA VAL A 101 23.69 -26.84 22.40
C VAL A 101 22.93 -26.04 21.35
N ILE A 102 23.66 -25.24 20.58
CA ILE A 102 23.17 -24.62 19.35
C ILE A 102 23.79 -25.33 18.14
N ARG A 103 22.98 -25.59 17.12
CA ARG A 103 23.43 -26.07 15.82
C ARG A 103 22.91 -25.16 14.71
N LEU A 104 23.79 -24.82 13.78
CA LEU A 104 23.47 -24.08 12.56
C LEU A 104 23.16 -25.08 11.44
N LEU A 105 21.87 -25.18 11.09
CA LEU A 105 21.34 -26.22 10.22
C LEU A 105 20.88 -25.66 8.88
N GLY A 106 20.81 -26.51 7.86
CA GLY A 106 20.11 -26.15 6.62
C GLY A 106 18.59 -26.14 6.79
N PRO A 107 17.84 -25.52 5.86
CA PRO A 107 16.42 -25.22 5.99
C PRO A 107 15.53 -26.44 6.28
N ILE A 108 15.88 -27.62 5.76
CA ILE A 108 15.11 -28.86 5.87
C ILE A 108 15.92 -29.99 6.52
N CYS A 109 17.12 -29.71 7.03
CA CYS A 109 18.05 -30.76 7.41
C CYS A 109 17.59 -31.55 8.64
N PHE A 110 16.96 -30.88 9.62
CA PHE A 110 16.39 -31.57 10.78
C PHE A 110 15.12 -32.36 10.44
N LYS A 111 14.37 -31.96 9.40
CA LYS A 111 13.16 -32.64 8.93
C LYS A 111 13.42 -34.10 8.56
N ALA A 112 14.60 -34.40 8.03
CA ALA A 112 15.01 -35.76 7.67
C ALA A 112 15.24 -36.67 8.90
N ILE A 113 15.48 -36.08 10.07
CA ILE A 113 15.66 -36.80 11.33
C ILE A 113 14.31 -36.90 12.06
N ASN A 114 13.64 -35.76 12.22
CA ASN A 114 12.36 -35.68 12.91
C ASN A 114 11.45 -34.64 12.22
N ALA A 115 10.58 -35.12 11.32
CA ALA A 115 9.72 -34.25 10.52
C ALA A 115 8.67 -33.52 11.37
N GLN A 116 8.12 -34.17 12.40
CA GLN A 116 7.10 -33.59 13.27
C GLN A 116 7.67 -32.45 14.10
N ARG A 117 8.79 -32.69 14.82
CA ARG A 117 9.43 -31.66 15.64
C ARG A 117 9.96 -30.49 14.81
N HIS A 118 10.43 -30.77 13.59
CA HIS A 118 10.79 -29.72 12.64
C HIS A 118 9.62 -28.79 12.35
N GLU A 119 8.43 -29.35 12.05
CA GLU A 119 7.25 -28.57 11.70
C GLU A 119 6.74 -27.76 12.90
N GLU A 120 6.66 -28.38 14.09
CA GLU A 120 6.25 -27.71 15.33
C GLU A 120 7.14 -26.49 15.64
N ALA A 121 8.48 -26.67 15.61
CA ALA A 121 9.43 -25.59 15.87
C ALA A 121 9.40 -24.51 14.78
N TRP A 122 9.11 -24.88 13.53
CA TRP A 122 8.99 -23.92 12.44
C TRP A 122 7.73 -23.06 12.58
N ILE A 123 6.58 -23.66 12.88
CA ILE A 123 5.32 -22.95 13.12
C ILE A 123 5.49 -21.97 14.30
N ASP A 124 6.11 -22.43 15.39
CA ASP A 124 6.41 -21.57 16.54
C ASP A 124 7.29 -20.38 16.16
N LEU A 125 8.39 -20.60 15.42
CA LEU A 125 9.24 -19.52 14.95
C LEU A 125 8.48 -18.52 14.08
N GLN A 126 7.66 -18.99 13.13
CA GLN A 126 6.86 -18.10 12.30
C GLN A 126 5.86 -17.28 13.12
N ARG A 127 5.24 -17.90 14.14
CA ARG A 127 4.36 -17.20 15.08
C ARG A 127 5.12 -16.11 15.82
N ARG A 128 6.27 -16.41 16.43
CA ARG A 128 7.09 -15.42 17.16
C ARG A 128 7.56 -14.28 16.26
N LYS A 129 8.00 -14.58 15.03
CA LYS A 129 8.38 -13.56 14.03
C LYS A 129 7.21 -12.66 13.68
N LYS A 130 6.03 -13.23 13.42
CA LYS A 130 4.80 -12.48 13.15
C LYS A 130 4.47 -11.54 14.30
N VAL A 131 4.47 -12.05 15.54
CA VAL A 131 4.19 -11.22 16.73
C VAL A 131 5.18 -10.07 16.87
N ARG A 132 6.48 -10.33 16.71
CA ARG A 132 7.52 -9.28 16.76
C ARG A 132 7.29 -8.20 15.70
N GLN A 133 7.03 -8.61 14.46
CA GLN A 133 6.75 -7.69 13.36
C GLN A 133 5.49 -6.84 13.62
N GLU A 134 4.42 -7.44 14.14
CA GLU A 134 3.19 -6.71 14.49
C GLU A 134 3.45 -5.66 15.58
N ILE A 135 4.22 -6.03 16.61
CA ILE A 135 4.59 -5.10 17.69
C ILE A 135 5.42 -3.94 17.15
N GLU A 136 6.41 -4.22 16.31
CA GLU A 136 7.25 -3.19 15.66
C GLU A 136 6.40 -2.21 14.85
N ILE A 137 5.53 -2.71 13.96
CA ILE A 137 4.62 -1.87 13.17
C ILE A 137 3.75 -1.00 14.07
N ILE A 138 3.15 -1.57 15.13
CA ILE A 138 2.30 -0.79 16.04
C ILE A 138 3.11 0.30 16.75
N ARG A 139 4.32 -0.02 17.22
CA ARG A 139 5.21 0.95 17.88
C ARG A 139 5.60 2.09 16.95
N ASP A 140 5.98 1.77 15.72
CA ASP A 140 6.37 2.76 14.71
C ASP A 140 5.21 3.71 14.40
N PHE A 141 3.99 3.20 14.30
CA PHE A 141 2.82 4.01 13.97
C PHE A 141 2.18 4.72 15.17
N TRP A 142 2.34 4.22 16.40
CA TRP A 142 1.70 4.77 17.60
C TRP A 142 1.96 6.28 17.70
N GLN A 143 3.23 6.70 17.61
CA GLN A 143 3.63 8.10 17.70
C GLN A 143 2.98 9.00 16.63
N HIS A 144 2.52 8.43 15.51
CA HIS A 144 1.91 9.16 14.41
C HIS A 144 0.38 9.24 14.48
N ILE A 145 -0.27 8.43 15.34
CA ILE A 145 -1.74 8.41 15.45
C ILE A 145 -2.31 9.80 15.76
N PRO A 146 -1.80 10.57 16.74
CA PRO A 146 -2.34 11.92 17.02
C PRO A 146 -2.20 12.88 15.84
N THR A 147 -1.12 12.79 15.08
CA THR A 147 -0.90 13.61 13.88
C THR A 147 -1.87 13.24 12.77
N MET A 148 -2.12 11.93 12.56
CA MET A 148 -3.11 11.46 11.60
C MET A 148 -4.53 11.91 11.98
N ILE A 149 -4.91 11.82 13.26
CA ILE A 149 -6.20 12.31 13.76
C ILE A 149 -6.37 13.79 13.46
N LYS A 150 -5.40 14.64 13.87
CA LYS A 150 -5.44 16.08 13.60
C LYS A 150 -5.52 16.42 12.11
N ALA A 151 -4.79 15.68 11.29
CA ALA A 151 -4.85 15.84 9.84
C ALA A 151 -6.24 15.51 9.28
N ILE A 152 -6.88 14.44 9.78
CA ILE A 152 -8.24 14.07 9.37
C ILE A 152 -9.23 15.14 9.82
N GLU A 153 -9.16 15.60 11.07
CA GLU A 153 -10.04 16.65 11.59
C GLU A 153 -9.95 17.94 10.76
N HIS A 154 -8.75 18.32 10.33
CA HIS A 154 -8.52 19.47 9.47
C HIS A 154 -9.05 19.27 8.04
N VAL A 155 -8.87 18.08 7.47
CA VAL A 155 -9.28 17.76 6.09
C VAL A 155 -10.78 17.49 5.96
N LEU A 156 -11.43 16.99 7.01
CA LEU A 156 -12.83 16.58 7.00
C LEU A 156 -13.81 17.68 6.53
N PRO A 157 -13.77 18.94 7.06
CA PRO A 157 -14.65 19.99 6.56
C PRO A 157 -14.39 20.36 5.09
N ILE A 158 -13.13 20.30 4.63
CA ILE A 158 -12.76 20.52 3.23
C ILE A 158 -13.38 19.43 2.35
N ALA A 159 -13.23 18.17 2.75
CA ALA A 159 -13.77 17.02 2.07
C ALA A 159 -15.30 17.07 1.97
N SER A 160 -15.98 17.43 3.06
CA SER A 160 -17.44 17.56 3.10
C SER A 160 -17.95 18.63 2.13
N ASP A 161 -17.31 19.80 2.10
CA ASP A 161 -17.70 20.90 1.21
C ASP A 161 -17.46 20.53 -0.27
N LEU A 162 -16.34 19.85 -0.57
CA LEU A 162 -16.02 19.39 -1.92
C LEU A 162 -16.96 18.26 -2.38
N ASP A 163 -17.25 17.28 -1.52
CA ASP A 163 -18.20 16.20 -1.82
C ASP A 163 -19.59 16.79 -2.12
N ARG A 164 -20.08 17.70 -1.27
CA ARG A 164 -21.38 18.37 -1.48
C ARG A 164 -21.40 19.13 -2.80
N PHE A 165 -20.38 19.96 -3.06
CA PHE A 165 -20.28 20.72 -4.31
C PHE A 165 -20.25 19.79 -5.53
N MET A 166 -19.45 18.71 -5.48
CA MET A 166 -19.35 17.69 -6.52
C MET A 166 -20.72 17.06 -6.81
N PHE A 167 -21.47 16.65 -5.77
CA PHE A 167 -22.79 16.03 -5.94
C PHE A 167 -23.82 17.01 -6.48
N ASP A 168 -23.88 18.22 -5.94
CA ASP A 168 -24.81 19.25 -6.39
C ASP A 168 -24.54 19.64 -7.85
N LEU A 169 -23.27 19.81 -8.24
CA LEU A 169 -22.87 20.12 -9.60
C LEU A 169 -23.21 18.98 -10.58
N ASN A 170 -22.88 17.73 -10.23
CA ASN A 170 -23.22 16.58 -11.07
C ASN A 170 -24.73 16.39 -11.21
N ARG A 171 -25.51 16.66 -10.16
CA ARG A 171 -26.98 16.64 -10.22
C ARG A 171 -27.50 17.66 -11.23
N VAL A 172 -26.96 18.88 -11.26
CA VAL A 172 -27.36 19.88 -12.27
C VAL A 172 -27.08 19.37 -13.68
N PHE A 173 -25.93 18.73 -13.90
CA PHE A 173 -25.60 18.14 -15.20
C PHE A 173 -26.47 16.93 -15.58
N ASP A 174 -27.06 16.24 -14.62
CA ASP A 174 -27.99 15.14 -14.85
C ASP A 174 -29.41 15.60 -15.22
N GLU A 175 -29.80 16.83 -14.88
CA GLU A 175 -31.10 17.40 -15.26
C GLU A 175 -31.24 17.65 -16.78
N ALA A 176 -30.14 17.57 -17.55
CA ALA A 176 -30.14 17.64 -19.02
C ALA A 176 -29.83 16.27 -19.68
N PRO A 177 -30.74 15.27 -19.58
CA PRO A 177 -30.47 13.87 -19.93
C PRO A 177 -30.20 13.62 -21.42
N SER A 178 -30.59 14.54 -22.31
CA SER A 178 -30.40 14.40 -23.76
C SER A 178 -28.94 14.45 -24.19
N GLU A 179 -28.05 14.98 -23.35
CA GLU A 179 -26.65 15.20 -23.67
C GLU A 179 -25.80 14.71 -22.49
N ARG A 180 -25.37 13.45 -22.54
CA ARG A 180 -24.57 12.83 -21.46
C ARG A 180 -23.18 13.47 -21.42
N MET A 181 -23.07 14.63 -20.80
CA MET A 181 -21.83 15.38 -20.63
C MET A 181 -20.63 14.51 -20.20
N PRO A 182 -20.76 13.52 -19.29
CA PRO A 182 -19.62 12.68 -18.90
C PRO A 182 -18.92 11.96 -20.06
N ARG A 183 -19.64 11.62 -21.14
CA ARG A 183 -19.05 10.98 -22.33
C ARG A 183 -18.09 11.91 -23.08
N HIS A 184 -18.24 13.21 -22.89
CA HIS A 184 -17.48 14.25 -23.57
C HIS A 184 -16.41 14.90 -22.68
N VAL A 185 -16.34 14.48 -21.41
CA VAL A 185 -15.36 14.92 -20.40
C VAL A 185 -14.63 13.70 -19.80
N MET A 186 -14.39 12.66 -20.60
CA MET A 186 -13.64 11.49 -20.12
C MET A 186 -12.17 11.86 -19.90
N ASP A 187 -11.61 11.44 -18.76
CA ASP A 187 -10.23 11.72 -18.32
C ASP A 187 -9.86 13.21 -18.32
N GLY A 188 -10.87 14.08 -18.17
CA GLY A 188 -10.73 15.53 -18.20
C GLY A 188 -10.52 16.13 -19.58
N VAL A 189 -10.58 15.36 -20.67
CA VAL A 189 -10.41 15.88 -22.02
C VAL A 189 -11.76 16.36 -22.57
N LEU A 190 -11.87 17.66 -22.79
CA LEU A 190 -13.02 18.28 -23.44
C LEU A 190 -12.91 18.13 -24.95
N LYS A 191 -13.98 17.63 -25.58
CA LYS A 191 -14.02 17.41 -27.03
C LYS A 191 -15.12 18.24 -27.69
N VAL A 192 -14.86 18.72 -28.89
CA VAL A 192 -15.85 19.39 -29.76
C VAL A 192 -16.03 18.58 -31.03
N SER A 193 -17.27 18.54 -31.52
CA SER A 193 -17.65 18.00 -32.80
C SER A 193 -17.28 18.98 -33.91
N VAL A 194 -16.51 18.49 -34.88
CA VAL A 194 -16.18 19.22 -36.10
C VAL A 194 -16.77 18.44 -37.27
N ILE A 195 -17.63 19.12 -38.04
CA ILE A 195 -18.20 18.58 -39.27
C ILE A 195 -17.25 18.94 -40.40
N PHE A 196 -16.77 17.92 -41.12
CA PHE A 196 -15.94 18.11 -42.29
C PHE A 196 -16.46 17.27 -43.45
N ASN A 197 -16.22 17.75 -44.67
CA ASN A 197 -16.60 17.02 -45.88
C ASN A 197 -15.50 16.02 -46.21
N ALA A 198 -15.76 14.73 -45.97
CA ALA A 198 -14.87 13.66 -46.36
C ALA A 198 -15.21 13.16 -47.78
N PRO A 199 -14.21 12.86 -48.63
CA PRO A 199 -14.47 12.18 -49.89
C PRO A 199 -15.01 10.77 -49.62
N PHE A 200 -16.06 10.41 -50.34
CA PHE A 200 -16.74 9.12 -50.29
C PHE A 200 -16.93 8.62 -51.72
N ILE A 201 -16.44 7.41 -52.00
CA ILE A 201 -16.58 6.76 -53.31
C ILE A 201 -17.93 6.07 -53.35
N LYS A 202 -18.78 6.48 -54.29
CA LYS A 202 -20.07 5.84 -54.54
C LYS A 202 -19.89 4.47 -55.22
N PRO A 203 -20.91 3.59 -55.21
CA PRO A 203 -20.83 2.29 -55.87
C PRO A 203 -20.50 2.34 -57.37
N ASP A 204 -20.77 3.48 -58.04
CA ASP A 204 -20.45 3.75 -59.44
C ASP A 204 -18.99 4.21 -59.68
N GLY A 205 -18.17 4.29 -58.63
CA GLY A 205 -16.79 4.76 -58.69
C GLY A 205 -16.62 6.29 -58.66
N SER A 206 -17.71 7.06 -58.64
CA SER A 206 -17.64 8.52 -58.56
C SER A 206 -17.30 9.00 -57.14
N ILE A 207 -16.50 10.06 -57.04
CA ILE A 207 -16.15 10.71 -55.77
C ILE A 207 -17.23 11.73 -55.42
N SER A 208 -17.88 11.54 -54.27
CA SER A 208 -18.83 12.48 -53.68
C SER A 208 -18.30 12.96 -52.33
N THR A 209 -18.80 14.08 -51.83
CA THR A 209 -18.53 14.49 -50.45
C THR A 209 -19.62 13.97 -49.52
N ARG A 210 -19.24 13.41 -48.38
CA ARG A 210 -20.15 13.10 -47.28
C ARG A 210 -19.72 13.89 -46.05
N GLN A 211 -20.65 14.56 -45.39
CA GLN A 211 -20.40 15.16 -44.09
C GLN A 211 -20.08 14.05 -43.09
N GLN A 212 -18.89 14.12 -42.50
CA GLN A 212 -18.48 13.28 -41.40
C GLN A 212 -18.26 14.14 -40.17
N GLU A 213 -18.58 13.55 -39.01
CA GLU A 213 -18.36 14.15 -37.71
C GLU A 213 -17.12 13.53 -37.09
N ARG A 214 -16.17 14.36 -36.65
CA ARG A 214 -15.02 13.93 -35.84
C ARG A 214 -14.97 14.75 -34.57
N PHE A 215 -14.51 14.13 -33.49
CA PHE A 215 -14.20 14.82 -32.25
C PHE A 215 -12.76 15.32 -32.25
N GLU A 216 -12.60 16.63 -32.02
CA GLU A 216 -11.31 17.27 -31.79
C GLU A 216 -11.17 17.65 -30.32
N GLN A 217 -9.93 17.64 -29.82
CA GLN A 217 -9.65 18.06 -28.45
C GLN A 217 -9.74 19.58 -28.35
N PHE A 218 -10.61 20.07 -27.48
CA PHE A 218 -10.77 21.48 -27.19
C PHE A 218 -9.85 21.93 -26.05
N GLY A 219 -9.73 21.10 -25.01
CA GLY A 219 -8.94 21.43 -23.82
C GLY A 219 -8.88 20.28 -22.82
N ARG A 220 -8.18 20.48 -21.71
CA ARG A 220 -8.09 19.53 -20.61
C ARG A 220 -8.40 20.24 -19.29
N LEU A 221 -9.24 19.63 -18.46
CA LEU A 221 -9.54 20.07 -17.10
C LEU A 221 -8.51 19.48 -16.13
N ASP A 222 -7.88 20.33 -15.33
CA ASP A 222 -6.88 19.92 -14.34
C ASP A 222 -7.52 19.23 -13.13
N GLY A 223 -8.71 19.70 -12.74
CA GLY A 223 -9.53 19.17 -11.65
C GLY A 223 -10.72 18.35 -12.14
N TYR A 224 -10.56 17.60 -13.22
CA TYR A 224 -11.63 16.78 -13.79
C TYR A 224 -12.26 15.78 -12.82
N SER A 225 -11.55 15.40 -11.74
CA SER A 225 -12.07 14.54 -10.67
C SER A 225 -13.30 15.14 -9.97
N MET A 226 -13.51 16.46 -10.06
CA MET A 226 -14.73 17.12 -9.61
C MET A 226 -15.97 16.74 -10.45
N LEU A 227 -15.77 16.32 -11.69
CA LEU A 227 -16.82 15.91 -12.62
C LEU A 227 -16.92 14.38 -12.77
N ASP A 228 -16.03 13.64 -12.10
CA ASP A 228 -16.01 12.18 -12.15
C ASP A 228 -17.09 11.60 -11.24
N ARG A 229 -18.01 10.86 -11.84
CA ARG A 229 -19.14 10.21 -11.15
C ARG A 229 -18.76 8.92 -10.44
N SER A 230 -17.59 8.36 -10.74
CA SER A 230 -17.10 7.16 -10.07
C SER A 230 -16.59 7.47 -8.65
N GLY A 231 -16.35 8.76 -8.35
CA GLY A 231 -15.90 9.25 -7.06
C GLY A 231 -16.86 8.88 -5.93
N LYS A 232 -16.35 8.20 -4.90
CA LYS A 232 -17.08 7.97 -3.65
C LYS A 232 -16.97 9.21 -2.75
N PRO A 233 -17.96 9.48 -1.88
CA PRO A 233 -17.81 10.45 -0.81
C PRO A 233 -16.54 10.18 -0.01
N THR A 234 -15.72 11.21 0.14
CA THR A 234 -14.45 11.16 0.88
C THR A 234 -14.67 11.47 2.35
N ALA A 235 -15.60 12.37 2.69
CA ALA A 235 -15.89 12.77 4.06
C ALA A 235 -16.36 11.58 4.92
N GLU A 236 -17.25 10.73 4.41
CA GLU A 236 -17.74 9.54 5.16
C GLU A 236 -16.59 8.57 5.48
N LYS A 237 -15.65 8.38 4.54
CA LYS A 237 -14.47 7.53 4.76
C LYS A 237 -13.56 8.13 5.83
N LEU A 238 -13.33 9.44 5.79
CA LEU A 238 -12.54 10.16 6.79
C LEU A 238 -13.17 10.04 8.19
N THR A 239 -14.49 10.20 8.33
CA THR A 239 -15.19 10.03 9.61
C THR A 239 -15.01 8.62 10.18
N LYS A 240 -15.18 7.57 9.35
CA LYS A 240 -14.98 6.19 9.78
C LYS A 240 -13.53 5.94 10.22
N MET A 241 -12.56 6.52 9.50
CA MET A 241 -11.15 6.42 9.83
C MET A 241 -10.83 7.14 11.14
N LEU A 242 -11.39 8.33 11.37
CA LEU A 242 -11.25 9.08 12.62
C LEU A 242 -11.72 8.26 13.83
N ILE A 243 -12.93 7.70 13.76
CA ILE A 243 -13.49 6.82 14.80
C ILE A 243 -12.59 5.60 15.05
N GLY A 244 -12.09 4.99 13.97
CA GLY A 244 -11.20 3.84 14.05
C GLY A 244 -9.86 4.18 14.73
N LEU A 245 -9.24 5.28 14.35
CA LEU A 245 -7.97 5.75 14.93
C LEU A 245 -8.14 6.15 16.39
N ASP A 246 -9.22 6.85 16.75
CA ASP A 246 -9.53 7.19 18.14
C ASP A 246 -9.72 5.94 19.01
N SER A 247 -10.41 4.93 18.49
CA SER A 247 -10.60 3.66 19.19
C SER A 247 -9.27 2.94 19.40
N ILE A 248 -8.38 2.95 18.40
CA ILE A 248 -7.03 2.37 18.51
C ILE A 248 -6.19 3.16 19.52
N ALA A 249 -6.19 4.49 19.45
CA ALA A 249 -5.44 5.36 20.35
C ALA A 249 -5.79 5.09 21.81
N LYS A 250 -7.08 5.12 22.15
CA LYS A 250 -7.58 4.84 23.51
C LYS A 250 -7.18 3.44 23.99
N LYS A 251 -7.22 2.45 23.11
CA LYS A 251 -6.83 1.07 23.44
C LYS A 251 -5.34 0.99 23.74
N LEU A 252 -4.50 1.60 22.90
CA LEU A 252 -3.05 1.63 23.11
C LEU A 252 -2.67 2.41 24.38
N GLU A 253 -3.34 3.53 24.67
CA GLU A 253 -3.16 4.28 25.91
C GLU A 253 -3.55 3.48 27.17
N ALA A 254 -4.60 2.68 27.09
CA ALA A 254 -5.03 1.81 28.18
C ALA A 254 -4.11 0.60 28.40
N THR A 255 -3.28 0.25 27.42
CA THR A 255 -2.38 -0.90 27.47
C THR A 255 -0.93 -0.42 27.66
N SER A 256 -0.35 -0.65 28.83
CA SER A 256 1.03 -0.22 29.12
C SER A 256 2.09 -0.82 28.20
N ASN A 257 1.86 -2.00 27.62
CA ASN A 257 2.77 -2.64 26.67
C ASN A 257 2.01 -3.32 25.52
N VAL A 258 2.36 -2.96 24.27
CA VAL A 258 1.76 -3.53 23.03
C VAL A 258 1.81 -5.06 22.99
N ALA A 259 2.81 -5.68 23.63
CA ALA A 259 2.93 -7.13 23.72
C ALA A 259 1.77 -7.80 24.48
N ASP A 260 1.09 -7.06 25.36
CA ASP A 260 -0.01 -7.56 26.19
C ASP A 260 -1.37 -7.53 25.46
N LEU A 261 -1.42 -6.99 24.24
CA LEU A 261 -2.62 -7.02 23.42
C LEU A 261 -2.97 -8.46 23.00
N ASP A 262 -4.27 -8.75 22.89
CA ASP A 262 -4.71 -10.04 22.36
C ASP A 262 -4.23 -10.23 20.92
N GLU A 263 -4.03 -11.49 20.51
CA GLU A 263 -3.46 -11.82 19.21
C GLU A 263 -4.27 -11.28 18.03
N HIS A 264 -5.59 -11.33 18.11
CA HIS A 264 -6.48 -10.83 17.07
C HIS A 264 -6.51 -9.30 17.03
N GLU A 265 -6.56 -8.63 18.18
CA GLU A 265 -6.46 -7.16 18.26
C GLU A 265 -5.13 -6.64 17.73
N ARG A 266 -4.01 -7.22 18.18
CA ARG A 266 -2.67 -6.84 17.74
C ARG A 266 -2.55 -6.97 16.22
N HIS A 267 -2.93 -8.11 15.67
CA HIS A 267 -2.92 -8.35 14.22
C HIS A 267 -3.79 -7.34 13.45
N ARG A 268 -5.00 -7.06 13.97
CA ARG A 268 -5.92 -6.09 13.36
C ARG A 268 -5.30 -4.69 13.34
N ILE A 269 -4.70 -4.24 14.44
CA ILE A 269 -4.10 -2.91 14.56
C ILE A 269 -2.88 -2.78 13.65
N SER A 270 -2.00 -3.79 13.61
CA SER A 270 -0.79 -3.77 12.77
C SER A 270 -1.12 -3.68 11.27
N ILE A 271 -2.26 -4.20 10.83
CA ILE A 271 -2.73 -4.04 9.45
C ILE A 271 -3.41 -2.68 9.25
N LYS A 272 -4.29 -2.28 10.18
CA LYS A 272 -5.13 -1.09 10.01
C LYS A 272 -4.34 0.22 10.01
N LEU A 273 -3.27 0.33 10.80
CA LEU A 273 -2.50 1.57 10.90
C LEU A 273 -1.82 1.96 9.56
N PRO A 274 -1.05 1.08 8.89
CA PRO A 274 -0.55 1.34 7.54
C PRO A 274 -1.65 1.62 6.52
N GLU A 275 -2.73 0.83 6.52
CA GLU A 275 -3.87 1.04 5.61
C GLU A 275 -4.50 2.43 5.77
N CYS A 276 -4.65 2.90 7.02
CA CYS A 276 -5.17 4.23 7.32
C CYS A 276 -4.25 5.33 6.79
N LYS A 277 -2.92 5.21 6.95
CA LYS A 277 -1.95 6.18 6.41
C LYS A 277 -2.04 6.27 4.89
N GLU A 278 -1.98 5.14 4.20
CA GLU A 278 -2.08 5.10 2.73
C GLU A 278 -3.43 5.63 2.23
N THR A 279 -4.51 5.28 2.92
CA THR A 279 -5.85 5.78 2.59
C THR A 279 -5.95 7.29 2.77
N LEU A 280 -5.40 7.83 3.86
CA LEU A 280 -5.38 9.27 4.12
C LEU A 280 -4.59 10.03 3.05
N LEU A 281 -3.39 9.54 2.69
CA LEU A 281 -2.57 10.13 1.62
C LEU A 281 -3.31 10.14 0.28
N SER A 282 -3.96 9.03 -0.06
CA SER A 282 -4.77 8.91 -1.28
C SER A 282 -5.94 9.88 -1.29
N ILE A 283 -6.67 10.01 -0.16
CA ILE A 283 -7.77 10.96 -0.03
C ILE A 283 -7.27 12.40 -0.17
N VAL A 284 -6.18 12.79 0.49
CA VAL A 284 -5.64 14.16 0.36
C VAL A 284 -5.26 14.47 -1.08
N LYS A 285 -4.64 13.51 -1.80
CA LYS A 285 -4.33 13.67 -3.22
C LYS A 285 -5.59 13.82 -4.09
N GLU A 286 -6.63 13.04 -3.81
CA GLU A 286 -7.92 13.14 -4.50
C GLU A 286 -8.59 14.49 -4.25
N LEU A 287 -8.61 14.96 -3.01
CA LEU A 287 -9.13 16.27 -2.64
C LEU A 287 -8.35 17.40 -3.32
N ALA A 288 -7.01 17.30 -3.37
CA ALA A 288 -6.18 18.27 -4.08
C ALA A 288 -6.52 18.32 -5.58
N SER A 289 -6.76 17.16 -6.19
CA SER A 289 -7.25 17.07 -7.58
C SER A 289 -8.60 17.78 -7.74
N ARG A 290 -9.55 17.56 -6.84
CA ARG A 290 -10.86 18.22 -6.89
C ARG A 290 -10.76 19.73 -6.65
N GLN A 291 -9.91 20.18 -5.72
CA GLN A 291 -9.68 21.60 -5.46
C GLN A 291 -9.17 22.35 -6.69
N ARG A 292 -8.35 21.70 -7.54
CA ARG A 292 -7.87 22.31 -8.80
C ARG A 292 -9.02 22.81 -9.66
N PHE A 293 -10.16 22.11 -9.70
CA PHE A 293 -11.32 22.57 -10.47
C PHE A 293 -11.80 23.96 -10.04
N LEU A 294 -11.70 24.26 -8.74
CA LEU A 294 -12.12 25.52 -8.17
C LEU A 294 -11.03 26.60 -8.28
N VAL A 295 -9.75 26.25 -8.21
CA VAL A 295 -8.67 27.24 -8.16
C VAL A 295 -7.99 27.49 -9.52
N SER A 296 -8.14 26.58 -10.48
CA SER A 296 -7.62 26.73 -11.84
C SER A 296 -8.58 27.50 -12.75
N ASN A 297 -8.25 27.56 -14.04
CA ASN A 297 -9.11 28.11 -15.08
C ASN A 297 -10.16 27.10 -15.61
N ASP A 298 -10.41 26.00 -14.90
CA ASP A 298 -11.28 24.90 -15.34
C ASP A 298 -12.73 25.37 -15.56
N ILE A 299 -13.27 26.22 -14.69
CA ILE A 299 -14.63 26.75 -14.82
C ILE A 299 -14.74 27.61 -16.09
N GLN A 300 -13.77 28.50 -16.34
CA GLN A 300 -13.75 29.33 -17.54
C GLN A 300 -13.50 28.50 -18.81
N LEU A 301 -12.69 27.44 -18.71
CA LEU A 301 -12.49 26.51 -19.82
C LEU A 301 -13.79 25.76 -20.14
N LEU A 302 -14.52 25.31 -19.12
CA LEU A 302 -15.80 24.63 -19.28
C LEU A 302 -16.88 25.57 -19.84
N ASP A 303 -16.92 26.85 -19.44
CA ASP A 303 -17.79 27.87 -20.04
C ASP A 303 -17.49 28.08 -21.52
N ARG A 304 -16.21 28.29 -21.86
CA ARG A 304 -15.78 28.47 -23.27
C ARG A 304 -16.10 27.23 -24.10
N TRP A 305 -15.88 26.04 -23.53
CA TRP A 305 -16.24 24.78 -24.18
C TRP A 305 -17.74 24.69 -24.42
N GLY A 306 -18.57 24.97 -23.42
CA GLY A 306 -20.03 24.90 -23.53
C GLY A 306 -20.65 25.94 -24.48
N ARG A 307 -19.96 27.04 -24.75
CA ARG A 307 -20.34 28.05 -25.75
C ARG A 307 -19.78 27.78 -27.15
N HIS A 308 -18.90 26.80 -27.31
CA HIS A 308 -18.33 26.48 -28.61
C HIS A 308 -19.41 25.90 -29.54
N HIS A 309 -19.42 26.31 -30.81
CA HIS A 309 -20.44 25.88 -31.79
C HIS A 309 -20.42 24.35 -32.02
N GLY A 310 -19.26 23.72 -31.89
CA GLY A 310 -19.08 22.26 -31.94
C GLY A 310 -19.29 21.56 -30.59
N ALA A 311 -19.69 22.26 -29.53
CA ALA A 311 -19.91 21.62 -28.24
C ALA A 311 -21.12 20.66 -28.32
N PRO A 312 -21.03 19.46 -27.72
CA PRO A 312 -22.15 18.53 -27.68
C PRO A 312 -23.26 19.02 -26.75
N VAL A 313 -22.97 19.98 -25.86
CA VAL A 313 -23.88 20.57 -24.88
C VAL A 313 -23.77 22.08 -24.94
N SER A 314 -24.91 22.78 -24.97
CA SER A 314 -24.95 24.23 -24.77
C SER A 314 -24.95 24.53 -23.27
N LEU A 315 -23.77 24.86 -22.75
CA LEU A 315 -23.50 25.09 -21.33
C LEU A 315 -22.92 26.49 -21.13
N GLY A 316 -23.51 27.25 -20.21
CA GLY A 316 -22.89 28.42 -19.61
C GLY A 316 -22.57 28.11 -18.15
N ILE A 317 -21.34 28.39 -17.72
CA ILE A 317 -20.97 28.26 -16.31
C ILE A 317 -20.16 29.47 -15.87
N THR A 318 -20.56 30.07 -14.75
CA THR A 318 -19.91 31.27 -14.23
C THR A 318 -19.75 31.13 -12.73
N ARG A 319 -18.63 31.63 -12.21
CA ARG A 319 -18.36 31.64 -10.78
C ARG A 319 -18.39 33.07 -10.26
N GLU A 320 -19.24 33.30 -9.28
CA GLU A 320 -19.35 34.55 -8.54
C GLU A 320 -19.05 34.30 -7.06
N ARG A 321 -17.82 34.59 -6.63
CA ARG A 321 -17.36 34.35 -5.25
C ARG A 321 -17.53 32.87 -4.83
N SER A 322 -18.52 32.58 -3.98
CA SER A 322 -18.86 31.26 -3.46
C SER A 322 -19.88 30.53 -4.33
N ASP A 323 -20.45 31.17 -5.34
CA ASP A 323 -21.59 30.61 -6.06
C ASP A 323 -21.16 30.28 -7.49
N VAL A 324 -21.60 29.13 -7.98
CA VAL A 324 -21.39 28.69 -9.36
C VAL A 324 -22.74 28.59 -10.04
N SER A 325 -23.00 29.54 -10.91
CA SER A 325 -24.21 29.61 -11.73
C SER A 325 -24.01 28.76 -12.98
N VAL A 326 -24.84 27.75 -13.13
CA VAL A 326 -24.86 26.81 -14.25
C VAL A 326 -26.14 27.01 -15.04
N THR A 327 -25.98 27.26 -16.33
CA THR A 327 -27.07 27.41 -17.28
C THR A 327 -26.93 26.35 -18.36
N LEU A 328 -27.95 25.49 -18.49
CA LEU A 328 -28.01 24.43 -19.49
C LEU A 328 -29.14 24.73 -20.47
N LYS A 329 -28.83 24.69 -21.77
CA LYS A 329 -29.81 24.86 -22.85
C LYS A 329 -29.97 23.54 -23.60
N PRO A 330 -30.86 22.64 -23.14
CA PRO A 330 -31.08 21.37 -23.82
C PRO A 330 -31.66 21.60 -25.22
N ARG A 331 -31.32 20.73 -26.20
CA ARG A 331 -31.89 20.77 -27.56
C ARG A 331 -33.42 20.76 -27.59
N ARG A 332 -34.03 20.16 -26.58
CA ARG A 332 -35.49 20.11 -26.38
C ARG A 332 -35.76 20.35 -24.91
N GLY A 333 -36.46 21.44 -24.60
CA GLY A 333 -36.86 21.77 -23.24
C GLY A 333 -36.67 23.26 -22.91
N ALA A 334 -37.08 23.63 -21.70
CA ALA A 334 -36.79 24.94 -21.15
C ALA A 334 -35.31 25.03 -20.72
N GLU A 335 -34.77 26.25 -20.74
CA GLU A 335 -33.46 26.56 -20.18
C GLU A 335 -33.46 26.26 -18.67
N ILE A 336 -32.45 25.52 -18.21
CA ILE A 336 -32.28 25.16 -16.80
C ILE A 336 -31.21 26.07 -16.22
N HIS A 337 -31.58 26.85 -15.21
CA HIS A 337 -30.65 27.68 -14.46
C HIS A 337 -30.59 27.21 -13.01
N LYS A 338 -29.39 26.93 -12.53
CA LYS A 338 -29.14 26.45 -11.17
C LYS A 338 -27.91 27.13 -10.59
N VAL A 339 -27.96 27.42 -9.30
CA VAL A 339 -26.83 27.94 -8.54
C VAL A 339 -26.34 26.85 -7.60
N VAL A 340 -25.06 26.53 -7.66
CA VAL A 340 -24.38 25.57 -6.79
C VAL A 340 -23.44 26.33 -5.87
N VAL A 341 -23.58 26.13 -4.56
CA VAL A 341 -22.78 26.85 -3.55
C VAL A 341 -21.50 26.08 -3.25
N ILE A 342 -20.36 26.75 -3.37
CA ILE A 342 -19.05 26.32 -2.92
C ILE A 342 -19.00 26.52 -1.40
N GLY A 343 -18.83 25.42 -0.66
CA GLY A 343 -18.69 25.49 0.80
C GLY A 343 -17.46 26.31 1.22
N ARG A 344 -17.52 26.93 2.40
CA ARG A 344 -16.52 27.89 2.89
C ARG A 344 -15.12 27.27 3.00
N ASN A 345 -15.03 25.97 3.25
CA ASN A 345 -13.76 25.26 3.43
C ASN A 345 -13.28 24.58 2.14
N ALA A 346 -14.05 24.58 1.05
CA ALA A 346 -13.72 23.82 -0.16
C ALA A 346 -12.35 24.19 -0.75
N THR A 347 -11.88 25.42 -0.54
CA THR A 347 -10.58 25.93 -1.01
C THR A 347 -9.55 26.06 0.11
N GLY A 348 -9.81 25.47 1.28
CA GLY A 348 -8.88 25.47 2.41
C GLY A 348 -7.58 24.74 2.09
N ASN A 349 -6.50 25.11 2.77
CA ASN A 349 -5.19 24.47 2.58
C ASN A 349 -5.24 23.01 3.03
N LEU A 350 -4.93 22.09 2.12
CA LEU A 350 -4.72 20.69 2.49
C LEU A 350 -3.36 20.55 3.20
N PRO A 351 -3.26 19.69 4.23
CA PRO A 351 -2.02 19.52 4.96
C PRO A 351 -1.00 18.81 4.07
N ASP A 352 0.26 19.25 4.15
CA ASP A 352 1.37 18.50 3.57
C ASP A 352 1.66 17.32 4.49
N LEU A 353 1.17 16.15 4.11
CA LEU A 353 1.35 14.91 4.86
C LEU A 353 2.74 14.32 4.60
N VAL A 354 3.78 15.06 4.96
CA VAL A 354 5.12 14.50 5.16
C VAL A 354 5.11 13.75 6.49
N LEU A 355 4.33 12.68 6.56
CA LEU A 355 4.39 11.73 7.67
C LEU A 355 5.69 10.98 7.50
N ALA A 356 6.75 11.46 8.19
CA ALA A 356 8.08 10.88 8.23
C ALA A 356 7.98 9.35 8.19
N THR A 357 8.51 8.78 7.11
CA THR A 357 8.67 7.34 6.90
C THR A 357 9.58 6.75 7.93
#